data_AF-A0A177QST2-F1
#
_entry.id   AF-A0A177QST2-F1
#
_cell.length_a   1.000
_cell.length_b   1.000
_cell.length_c   1.000
_cell.angle_alpha   90.00
_cell.angle_beta   90.00
_cell.angle_gamma   90.00
#
_symmetry.space_group_name_H-M   'P 1'
#
loop_
_entity.id
_entity.type
_entity.pdbx_description
1 polymer ?
#
loop_
_entity_poly.entity_id
_entity_poly.type
_entity_poly.pdbx_seq_one_letter_code
_entity_poly.pdbx_strand_id
1 'polypeptide(L)' 'MDRLPVSPIVGRVIEVIERKLGFEQAARRLDIAESLLEAWRDGKAAVPRAEFMRLVDLLLELDVSWDDWDQA' A
#
# COMPACT_ATOMS: atom_id res chain seq x y z
N MET A 1 -9.84 -18.16 -4.12
CA MET A 1 -9.67 -16.81 -3.54
C MET A 1 -8.44 -16.87 -2.66
N ASP A 2 -7.29 -16.52 -3.21
CA ASP A 2 -6.02 -16.55 -2.48
C ASP A 2 -5.84 -15.22 -1.75
N ARG A 3 -6.35 -15.18 -0.52
CA ARG A 3 -6.11 -14.06 0.39
C ARG A 3 -4.73 -14.26 1.01
N LEU A 4 -3.83 -13.31 0.79
CA LEU A 4 -2.55 -13.31 1.50
C LEU A 4 -2.84 -12.90 2.96
N PRO A 5 -2.32 -13.61 3.98
CA PRO A 5 -2.29 -13.05 5.34
C PRO A 5 -1.60 -11.69 5.24
N VAL A 6 -2.10 -10.67 5.93
CA VAL A 6 -1.48 -9.34 5.85
C VAL A 6 -0.03 -9.47 6.27
N SER A 7 0.83 -9.43 5.26
CA SER A 7 2.24 -9.57 5.42
C SER A 7 2.75 -8.20 5.87
N PRO A 8 3.70 -8.12 6.81
CA PRO A 8 4.43 -6.89 7.13
C PRO A 8 4.88 -6.10 5.89
N ILE A 9 5.08 -6.82 4.76
CA ILE A 9 5.36 -6.26 3.44
C ILE A 9 4.26 -5.32 2.94
N VAL A 10 2.98 -5.66 3.09
CA VAL A 10 1.86 -4.82 2.65
C VAL A 10 1.80 -3.54 3.47
N GLY A 11 1.91 -3.67 4.80
CA GLY A 11 1.95 -2.51 5.70
C GLY A 11 3.09 -1.58 5.30
N ARG A 12 4.28 -2.15 5.04
CA ARG A 12 5.46 -1.42 4.61
C ARG A 12 5.28 -0.71 3.26
N VAL A 13 4.71 -1.40 2.29
CA VAL A 13 4.40 -0.83 0.97
C VAL A 13 3.49 0.39 1.12
N ILE A 14 2.43 0.28 1.92
CA ILE A 14 1.47 1.36 2.12
C ILE A 14 2.12 2.55 2.85
N GLU A 15 2.97 2.30 3.84
CA GLU A 15 3.71 3.33 4.57
C GLU A 15 4.67 4.13 3.67
N VAL A 16 5.38 3.44 2.77
CA VAL A 16 6.25 4.09 1.78
C VAL A 16 5.45 4.94 0.81
N ILE A 17 4.33 4.42 0.29
CA ILE A 17 3.41 5.17 -0.57
C ILE A 17 2.86 6.41 0.18
N GLU A 18 2.43 6.24 1.44
CA GLU A 18 1.90 7.30 2.28
C GLU A 18 2.90 8.44 2.47
N ARG A 19 4.18 8.13 2.75
CA ARG A 19 5.22 9.16 2.91
C ARG A 19 5.47 9.97 1.64
N LYS A 20 5.35 9.36 0.46
CA LYS A 20 5.58 10.03 -0.84
C LYS A 20 4.39 10.84 -1.31
N LEU A 21 3.19 10.31 -1.13
CA LEU A 21 1.98 10.81 -1.80
C LEU A 21 0.93 11.34 -0.83
N GLY A 22 0.96 10.90 0.41
CA GLY A 22 -0.10 11.11 1.41
C GLY A 22 -1.23 10.09 1.27
N PHE A 23 -1.90 9.82 2.39
CA PHE A 23 -2.88 8.75 2.51
C PHE A 23 -4.14 8.95 1.63
N GLU A 24 -4.68 10.17 1.61
CA GLU A 24 -5.84 10.55 0.78
C GLU A 24 -5.56 10.36 -0.72
N GLN A 25 -4.40 10.83 -1.19
CA GLN A 25 -4.04 10.71 -2.60
C GLN A 25 -3.73 9.26 -2.98
N ALA A 26 -3.13 8.47 -2.10
CA ALA A 26 -2.91 7.05 -2.31
C ALA A 26 -4.24 6.29 -2.49
N ALA A 27 -5.21 6.52 -1.62
CA ALA A 27 -6.53 5.92 -1.72
C ALA A 27 -7.25 6.32 -3.02
N ARG A 28 -7.15 7.59 -3.43
CA ARG A 28 -7.69 8.08 -4.71
C ARG A 28 -7.05 7.41 -5.93
N ARG A 29 -5.70 7.30 -5.96
CA ARG A 29 -4.97 6.62 -7.06
C ARG A 29 -5.36 5.14 -7.15
N LEU A 30 -5.62 4.52 -6.00
CA LEU A 30 -6.04 3.13 -5.90
C LEU A 30 -7.57 2.95 -6.07
N ASP A 31 -8.33 4.02 -6.29
CA ASP A 31 -9.80 3.97 -6.42
C ASP A 31 -10.47 3.16 -5.30
N ILE A 32 -10.05 3.41 -4.05
CA ILE A 32 -10.58 2.77 -2.84
C ILE A 32 -10.86 3.80 -1.76
N ALA A 33 -11.61 3.39 -0.73
CA ALA A 33 -11.78 4.18 0.47
C ALA A 33 -10.48 4.22 1.29
N GLU A 34 -10.17 5.37 1.89
CA GLU A 34 -9.03 5.52 2.82
C GLU A 34 -9.10 4.53 3.98
N SER A 35 -10.29 4.28 4.54
CA SER A 35 -10.49 3.32 5.61
C SER A 35 -10.14 1.88 5.22
N LEU A 36 -10.25 1.53 3.93
CA LEU A 36 -9.84 0.22 3.43
C LEU A 36 -8.32 0.13 3.33
N LEU A 37 -7.67 1.20 2.84
CA LEU A 37 -6.21 1.31 2.82
C LEU A 37 -5.63 1.24 4.24
N GLU A 38 -6.29 1.86 5.22
CA GLU A 38 -5.93 1.81 6.64
C GLU A 38 -6.09 0.40 7.21
N ALA A 39 -7.20 -0.26 6.89
CA ALA A 39 -7.41 -1.64 7.30
C ALA A 39 -6.36 -2.60 6.72
N TRP A 40 -5.88 -2.35 5.50
CA TRP A 40 -4.78 -3.10 4.90
C TRP A 40 -3.43 -2.81 5.57
N ARG A 41 -3.13 -1.54 5.85
CA ARG A 41 -1.90 -1.13 6.55
C ARG A 41 -1.79 -1.78 7.93
N ASP A 42 -2.89 -1.74 8.68
CA ASP A 42 -2.95 -2.18 10.07
C ASP A 42 -3.13 -3.71 10.24
N GLY A 43 -3.19 -4.47 9.14
CA GLY A 43 -3.43 -5.91 9.21
C GLY A 43 -4.86 -6.31 9.57
N LYS A 44 -5.80 -5.37 9.57
CA LYS A 44 -7.21 -5.60 9.93
C LYS A 44 -8.03 -6.20 8.77
N ALA A 45 -7.53 -6.11 7.53
CA ALA A 45 -8.19 -6.68 6.35
C ALA A 45 -7.18 -7.29 5.37
N ALA A 46 -7.52 -8.44 4.77
CA ALA A 46 -6.70 -9.04 3.73
C ALA A 46 -6.72 -8.21 2.44
N VAL A 47 -5.57 -8.14 1.77
CA VAL A 47 -5.45 -7.47 0.46
C VAL A 47 -5.69 -8.49 -0.65
N PRO A 48 -6.68 -8.28 -1.52
CA PRO A 48 -6.84 -9.14 -2.69
C PRO A 48 -5.69 -8.95 -3.68
N ARG A 49 -5.40 -9.99 -4.47
CA ARG A 49 -4.20 -10.03 -5.33
C ARG A 49 -4.14 -8.87 -6.33
N ALA A 50 -5.26 -8.48 -6.92
CA ALA A 50 -5.28 -7.42 -7.93
C ALA A 50 -4.90 -6.06 -7.29
N GLU A 51 -5.35 -5.81 -6.08
CA GLU A 51 -5.12 -4.61 -5.29
C GLU A 51 -3.67 -4.56 -4.81
N PHE A 52 -3.09 -5.72 -4.46
CA PHE A 52 -1.66 -5.80 -4.21
C PHE A 52 -0.84 -5.43 -5.45
N MET A 53 -1.22 -5.91 -6.64
CA MET A 53 -0.53 -5.51 -7.88
C MET A 53 -0.64 -4.01 -8.13
N ARG A 54 -1.80 -3.40 -7.87
CA ARG A 54 -1.99 -1.95 -7.98
C ARG A 54 -1.13 -1.15 -7.00
N LEU A 55 -0.92 -1.66 -5.79
CA LEU A 55 0.03 -1.06 -4.83
C LEU A 55 1.47 -1.09 -5.37
N VAL A 56 1.87 -2.20 -5.99
CA VAL A 56 3.20 -2.33 -6.62
C VAL A 56 3.32 -1.37 -7.81
N ASP A 57 2.31 -1.28 -8.68
CA ASP A 57 2.32 -0.35 -9.81
C ASP A 57 2.45 1.10 -9.31
N LEU A 58 1.72 1.47 -8.25
CA LEU A 58 1.82 2.79 -7.65
C LEU A 58 3.23 3.08 -7.06
N LEU A 59 3.89 2.09 -6.46
CA LEU A 59 5.28 2.24 -6.01
C LEU A 59 6.24 2.52 -7.18
N LEU A 60 6.05 1.82 -8.30
CA LEU A 60 6.88 2.01 -9.50
C LEU A 60 6.65 3.40 -10.13
N GLU A 61 5.42 3.92 -10.08
CA GLU A 61 5.11 5.29 -10.54
C GLU A 61 5.74 6.38 -9.66
N LEU A 62 5.88 6.12 -8.36
CA LEU A 62 6.40 7.09 -7.39
C LEU A 62 7.95 7.18 -7.36
N ASP A 63 8.64 6.43 -8.21
CA ASP A 63 10.12 6.36 -8.28
C ASP A 63 10.75 6.13 -6.90
N VAL A 64 10.24 5.12 -6.19
CA VAL A 64 10.65 4.80 -4.83
C VAL A 64 12.05 4.17 -4.83
N SER A 65 12.95 4.75 -4.04
CA SER A 65 14.33 4.29 -3.85
C SER A 65 14.48 3.42 -2.61
N TRP A 66 15.58 2.67 -2.49
CA TRP A 66 15.90 1.89 -1.28
C TRP A 66 15.94 2.73 0.00
N ASP A 67 16.36 3.99 -0.08
CA ASP A 67 16.39 4.90 1.07
C ASP A 67 14.98 5.18 1.63
N ASP A 68 13.96 5.15 0.76
CA ASP A 68 12.57 5.31 1.17
C ASP A 68 12.09 4.11 1.98
N TRP A 69 12.64 2.92 1.70
CA TRP A 69 12.35 1.68 2.40
C TRP A 69 13.07 1.55 3.74
N ASP A 70 14.22 2.18 3.95
CA ASP A 70 14.96 2.11 5.23
C ASP A 70 14.44 3.12 6.26
N GLN A 71 13.79 4.19 5.78
CA GLN A 71 13.27 5.27 6.62
C GLN A 71 11.78 5.19 6.94
N ALA A 72 11.06 4.30 6.26
CA ALA A 72 9.65 4.09 6.58
C ALA A 72 9.53 3.49 7.99
#